data_AF-A0A964PI16-F1
#
_entry.id   AF-A0A964PI16-F1
#
_cell.length_a   1.000
_cell.length_b   1.000
_cell.length_c   1.000
_cell.angle_alpha   90.00
_cell.angle_beta   90.00
_cell.angle_gamma   90.00
#
_symmetry.space_group_name_H-M   'P 1'
#
loop_
_entity.id
_entity.type
_entity.pdbx_description
1 polymer ?
#
loop_
_entity_poly.entity_id
_entity_poly.type
_entity_poly.pdbx_seq_one_letter_code
_entity_poly.pdbx_strand_id
1 'polypeptide(L)'
;MGLAFLVNPVEMAGFLSLRLGSRDHVEIRAVEGGLRLGLGGFLLVASRQDRWIRAALGSVILSGCGLAFGRGIGMVLERQVDRVQFGVLRLELGAAVVAFAAFNHARGAIETGFHEVRQALEAAGPAGLLAEIPADSTAFLEQIAPEREGLGRMLADRLVASFTADAPNRIQDLREAVGRGDAEAAQRIAQTLIGMCGLIGAEPLAKLAALVEADARLKRVGQAERYLEHLDVELARVQAELKR
;
A
#
# COMPACT_ATOMS: atom_id res chain seq x y z
N MET A 1 -6.91 -21.74 -14.78
CA MET A 1 -8.35 -22.01 -15.03
C MET A 1 -9.00 -20.99 -15.97
N GLY A 2 -8.83 -19.67 -15.80
CA GLY A 2 -9.55 -18.67 -16.62
C GLY A 2 -9.40 -18.82 -18.14
N LEU A 3 -8.18 -19.01 -18.65
CA LEU A 3 -7.95 -19.23 -20.08
C LEU A 3 -8.72 -20.44 -20.63
N ALA A 4 -8.79 -21.53 -19.86
CA ALA A 4 -9.47 -22.75 -20.28
C ALA A 4 -11.00 -22.55 -20.38
N PHE A 5 -11.60 -21.84 -19.43
CA PHE A 5 -13.02 -21.46 -19.48
C PHE A 5 -13.34 -20.48 -20.61
N LEU A 6 -12.36 -19.65 -21.03
CA LEU A 6 -12.53 -18.74 -22.16
C LEU A 6 -12.55 -19.48 -23.50
N VAL A 7 -11.72 -20.52 -23.65
CA VAL A 7 -11.56 -21.28 -24.91
C VAL A 7 -12.60 -22.39 -25.02
N ASN A 8 -12.76 -23.23 -24.00
CA ASN A 8 -13.70 -24.35 -23.99
C ASN A 8 -14.53 -24.40 -22.68
N PRO A 9 -15.58 -23.56 -22.55
CA PRO A 9 -16.38 -23.50 -21.32
C PRO A 9 -17.19 -24.76 -21.05
N VAL A 10 -17.58 -25.51 -22.09
CA VAL A 10 -18.45 -26.70 -21.96
C VAL A 10 -17.68 -27.87 -21.35
N GLU A 11 -16.48 -28.13 -21.86
CA GLU A 11 -15.61 -29.19 -21.34
C GLU A 11 -15.19 -28.90 -19.89
N MET A 12 -14.89 -27.64 -19.59
CA MET A 12 -14.53 -27.20 -18.24
C MET A 12 -15.70 -27.23 -17.25
N ALA A 13 -16.91 -26.85 -17.69
CA ALA A 13 -18.11 -27.00 -16.88
C ALA A 13 -18.45 -28.48 -16.64
N GLY A 14 -18.26 -29.34 -17.65
CA GLY A 14 -18.38 -30.80 -17.51
C GLY A 14 -17.43 -31.36 -16.45
N PHE A 15 -16.20 -30.83 -16.36
CA PHE A 15 -15.23 -31.19 -15.32
C PHE A 15 -15.70 -30.76 -13.91
N LEU A 16 -16.51 -29.71 -13.81
CA LEU A 16 -17.17 -29.27 -12.58
C LEU A 16 -18.55 -29.92 -12.37
N SER A 17 -18.92 -30.89 -13.20
CA SER A 17 -20.23 -31.56 -13.19
C SER A 17 -21.42 -30.61 -13.41
N LEU A 18 -21.18 -29.45 -14.03
CA LEU A 18 -22.22 -28.49 -14.41
C LEU A 18 -22.74 -28.81 -15.80
N ARG A 19 -24.08 -28.87 -15.95
CA ARG A 19 -24.73 -28.94 -17.27
C ARG A 19 -25.12 -27.53 -17.70
N LEU A 20 -24.51 -27.05 -18.78
CA LEU A 20 -24.77 -25.73 -19.32
C LEU A 20 -25.84 -25.77 -20.39
N GLY A 21 -26.78 -24.83 -20.32
CA GLY A 21 -27.62 -24.46 -21.45
C GLY A 21 -26.85 -23.60 -22.46
N SER A 22 -27.37 -23.50 -23.67
CA SER A 22 -26.75 -22.73 -24.76
C SER A 22 -26.60 -21.22 -24.45
N ARG A 23 -27.40 -20.68 -23.53
CA ARG A 23 -27.32 -19.28 -23.07
C ARG A 23 -26.26 -19.06 -21.98
N ASP A 24 -25.83 -20.11 -21.29
CA ASP A 24 -24.93 -20.00 -20.13
C ASP A 24 -23.46 -19.87 -20.55
N HIS A 25 -23.15 -20.18 -21.81
CA HIS A 25 -21.79 -20.15 -22.33
C HIS A 25 -21.16 -18.76 -22.31
N VAL A 26 -21.96 -17.72 -22.60
CA VAL A 26 -21.49 -16.32 -22.61
C VAL A 26 -21.17 -15.88 -21.19
N GLU A 27 -22.07 -16.17 -20.26
CA GLU A 27 -21.91 -15.79 -18.85
C GLU A 27 -20.70 -16.48 -18.22
N ILE A 28 -20.51 -17.77 -18.49
CA ILE A 28 -19.36 -18.52 -17.98
C ILE A 28 -18.05 -18.05 -18.58
N ARG A 29 -18.01 -17.72 -19.87
CA ARG A 29 -16.80 -17.11 -20.47
C ARG A 29 -16.48 -15.78 -19.83
N ALA A 30 -17.49 -14.96 -19.51
CA ALA A 30 -17.29 -13.67 -18.85
C ALA A 30 -16.81 -13.84 -17.40
N VAL A 31 -17.51 -14.63 -16.59
CA VAL A 31 -17.28 -14.75 -15.13
C VAL A 31 -16.12 -15.69 -14.81
N GLU A 32 -16.06 -16.87 -15.41
CA GLU A 32 -15.04 -17.88 -15.08
C GLU A 32 -13.77 -17.69 -15.92
N GLY A 33 -13.92 -17.13 -17.12
CA GLY A 33 -12.82 -16.84 -18.03
C GLY A 33 -12.26 -15.43 -17.88
N GLY A 34 -13.02 -14.44 -18.37
CA GLY A 34 -12.62 -13.04 -18.49
C GLY A 34 -12.26 -12.40 -17.16
N LEU A 35 -13.12 -12.51 -16.15
CA LEU A 35 -12.88 -11.93 -14.82
C LEU A 35 -11.64 -12.54 -14.16
N ARG A 36 -11.44 -13.87 -14.24
CA ARG A 36 -10.26 -14.53 -13.68
C ARG A 36 -8.96 -14.14 -14.40
N LEU A 37 -9.02 -13.98 -15.72
CA LEU A 37 -7.88 -13.47 -16.50
C LEU A 37 -7.56 -12.02 -16.15
N GLY A 38 -8.58 -11.17 -16.03
CA GLY A 38 -8.43 -9.78 -15.61
C GLY A 38 -7.83 -9.66 -14.21
N LEU A 39 -8.33 -10.44 -13.24
CA LEU A 39 -7.77 -10.49 -11.90
C LEU A 39 -6.33 -11.02 -11.91
N GLY A 40 -6.04 -12.07 -12.68
CA GLY A 40 -4.67 -12.59 -12.84
C GLY A 40 -3.71 -11.55 -13.43
N GLY A 41 -4.15 -10.79 -14.43
CA GLY A 41 -3.40 -9.68 -15.02
C GLY A 41 -3.14 -8.55 -14.02
N PHE A 42 -4.18 -8.16 -13.27
CA PHE A 42 -4.05 -7.18 -12.18
C PHE A 42 -3.01 -7.63 -11.14
N LEU A 43 -3.08 -8.88 -10.69
CA LEU A 43 -2.14 -9.42 -9.70
C LEU A 43 -0.70 -9.46 -10.24
N LEU A 44 -0.51 -9.78 -11.52
CA LEU A 44 0.81 -9.77 -12.17
C LEU A 44 1.41 -8.37 -12.29
N VAL A 45 0.57 -7.36 -12.54
CA VAL A 45 1.00 -5.95 -12.55
C VAL A 45 1.31 -5.49 -11.13
N ALA A 46 0.43 -5.80 -10.18
CA ALA A 46 0.58 -5.42 -8.79
C ALA A 46 1.76 -6.10 -8.10
N SER A 47 2.15 -7.32 -8.52
CA SER A 47 3.34 -8.00 -8.00
C SER A 47 4.65 -7.35 -8.42
N ARG A 48 4.63 -6.43 -9.40
CA ARG A 48 5.81 -5.66 -9.82
C ARG A 48 5.98 -4.35 -9.06
N GLN A 49 5.01 -3.95 -8.24
CA GLN A 49 5.06 -2.71 -7.49
C GLN A 49 4.88 -3.01 -6.00
N ASP A 50 5.91 -2.77 -5.19
CA ASP A 50 5.90 -3.06 -3.75
C ASP A 50 4.73 -2.37 -3.01
N ARG A 51 4.32 -1.18 -3.47
CA ARG A 51 3.14 -0.48 -2.92
C ARG A 51 1.82 -1.21 -3.15
N TRP A 52 1.69 -2.04 -4.19
CA TRP A 52 0.42 -2.67 -4.57
C TRP A 52 0.32 -4.13 -4.15
N ILE A 53 1.44 -4.73 -3.72
CA ILE A 53 1.49 -6.14 -3.31
C ILE A 53 0.50 -6.45 -2.17
N ARG A 54 0.32 -5.51 -1.24
CA ARG A 54 -0.64 -5.66 -0.13
C ARG A 54 -2.08 -5.67 -0.61
N ALA A 55 -2.44 -4.74 -1.50
CA ALA A 55 -3.77 -4.68 -2.07
C ALA A 55 -4.08 -5.92 -2.93
N ALA A 56 -3.08 -6.41 -3.68
CA ALA A 56 -3.16 -7.65 -4.45
C ALA A 56 -3.34 -8.89 -3.57
N LEU A 57 -2.55 -9.04 -2.52
CA LEU A 57 -2.70 -10.15 -1.57
C LEU A 57 -4.04 -10.08 -0.83
N GLY A 58 -4.47 -8.88 -0.44
CA GLY A 58 -5.78 -8.65 0.16
C GLY A 58 -6.94 -9.05 -0.76
N SER A 59 -6.86 -8.74 -2.05
CA SER A 59 -7.89 -9.14 -3.01
C SER A 59 -7.93 -10.65 -3.22
N VAL A 60 -6.78 -11.33 -3.28
CA VAL A 60 -6.70 -12.80 -3.35
C VAL A 60 -7.32 -13.46 -2.11
N ILE A 61 -7.01 -12.96 -0.91
CA ILE A 61 -7.57 -13.48 0.34
C ILE A 61 -9.10 -13.30 0.32
N LEU A 62 -9.59 -12.10 0.00
CA LEU A 62 -11.03 -11.81 0.02
C LEU A 62 -11.79 -12.67 -1.01
N SER A 63 -11.28 -12.76 -2.24
CA SER A 63 -11.89 -13.59 -3.29
C SER A 63 -11.82 -15.08 -2.95
N GLY A 64 -10.71 -15.56 -2.41
CA GLY A 64 -10.52 -16.96 -2.01
C GLY A 64 -11.45 -17.35 -0.86
N CYS A 65 -11.55 -16.52 0.18
CA CYS A 65 -12.46 -16.73 1.30
C CYS A 65 -13.93 -16.67 0.85
N GLY A 66 -14.29 -15.73 -0.01
CA GLY A 66 -15.65 -15.63 -0.56
C GLY A 66 -16.07 -16.87 -1.37
N LEU A 67 -15.18 -17.37 -2.23
CA LEU A 67 -15.40 -18.61 -2.99
C LEU A 67 -15.53 -19.84 -2.07
N ALA A 68 -14.62 -19.99 -1.11
CA ALA A 68 -14.66 -21.08 -0.16
C ALA A 68 -15.94 -21.06 0.69
N PHE A 69 -16.38 -19.87 1.11
CA PHE A 69 -17.63 -19.68 1.85
C PHE A 69 -18.86 -20.04 1.01
N GLY A 70 -18.94 -19.52 -0.22
CA GLY A 70 -20.03 -19.83 -1.15
C GLY A 70 -20.14 -21.33 -1.43
N ARG A 71 -19.01 -22.02 -1.64
CA ARG A 71 -18.99 -23.48 -1.79
C ARG A 71 -19.36 -24.22 -0.52
N GLY A 72 -18.91 -23.76 0.65
CA GLY A 72 -19.29 -24.34 1.93
C GLY A 72 -20.81 -24.33 2.11
N ILE A 73 -21.46 -23.19 1.82
CA ILE A 73 -22.92 -23.08 1.86
C ILE A 73 -23.56 -24.02 0.83
N GLY A 74 -23.10 -24.01 -0.42
CA GLY A 74 -23.63 -24.89 -1.48
C GLY A 74 -23.59 -26.37 -1.08
N MET A 75 -22.45 -26.83 -0.55
CA MET A 75 -22.26 -28.19 -0.05
C MET A 75 -23.23 -28.56 1.09
N VAL A 76 -23.47 -27.63 2.02
CA VAL A 76 -24.41 -27.85 3.14
C VAL A 76 -25.85 -27.95 2.64
N LEU A 77 -26.22 -27.15 1.64
CA LEU A 77 -27.59 -27.11 1.09
C LEU A 77 -27.88 -28.31 0.18
N GLU A 78 -26.95 -28.68 -0.70
CA GLU A 78 -27.20 -29.70 -1.73
C GLU A 78 -27.02 -31.14 -1.21
N ARG A 79 -26.39 -31.34 -0.05
CA ARG A 79 -26.17 -32.64 0.64
C ARG A 79 -25.45 -33.74 -0.16
N GLN A 80 -25.17 -33.51 -1.44
CA GLN A 80 -24.33 -34.34 -2.30
C GLN A 80 -23.05 -33.58 -2.60
N VAL A 81 -21.94 -34.02 -1.99
CA VAL A 81 -20.63 -33.42 -2.18
C VAL A 81 -19.71 -34.44 -2.82
N ASP A 82 -19.23 -34.13 -4.03
CA ASP A 82 -18.31 -35.00 -4.74
C ASP A 82 -16.85 -34.77 -4.31
N ARG A 83 -16.02 -35.83 -4.41
CA ARG A 83 -14.59 -35.77 -4.03
C ARG A 83 -13.83 -34.64 -4.73
N VAL A 84 -14.21 -34.33 -5.97
CA VAL A 84 -13.60 -33.24 -6.76
C VAL A 84 -13.90 -31.89 -6.11
N GLN A 85 -15.14 -31.62 -5.73
CA GLN A 85 -15.55 -30.36 -5.11
C GLN A 85 -14.82 -30.13 -3.78
N PHE A 86 -14.64 -31.19 -2.98
CA PHE A 86 -13.86 -31.14 -1.75
C PHE A 86 -12.38 -30.85 -2.02
N GLY A 87 -11.83 -31.40 -3.10
CA GLY A 87 -10.46 -31.13 -3.55
C GLY A 87 -10.25 -29.67 -3.93
N VAL A 88 -11.16 -29.07 -4.71
CA VAL A 88 -11.05 -27.65 -5.10
C VAL A 88 -11.21 -26.73 -3.89
N LEU A 89 -12.11 -27.03 -2.96
CA LEU A 89 -12.27 -26.26 -1.72
C LEU A 89 -10.97 -26.25 -0.88
N ARG A 90 -10.30 -27.40 -0.73
CA ARG A 90 -9.01 -27.48 -0.04
C ARG A 90 -7.94 -26.66 -0.72
N LEU A 91 -7.89 -26.68 -2.05
CA LEU A 91 -6.92 -25.90 -2.83
C LEU A 91 -7.14 -24.39 -2.65
N GLU A 92 -8.39 -23.94 -2.66
CA GLU A 92 -8.73 -22.53 -2.42
C GLU A 92 -8.36 -22.07 -1.01
N LEU A 93 -8.66 -22.87 0.01
CA LEU A 93 -8.25 -22.58 1.38
C LEU A 93 -6.73 -22.56 1.51
N GLY A 94 -6.02 -23.50 0.89
CA GLY A 94 -4.56 -23.52 0.86
C GLY A 94 -3.97 -22.26 0.22
N ALA A 95 -4.51 -21.84 -0.93
CA ALA A 95 -4.09 -20.61 -1.60
C ALA A 95 -4.35 -19.36 -0.74
N ALA A 96 -5.50 -19.29 -0.06
CA ALA A 96 -5.82 -18.20 0.86
C ALA A 96 -4.86 -18.14 2.06
N VAL A 97 -4.51 -19.30 2.63
CA VAL A 97 -3.52 -19.39 3.72
C VAL A 97 -2.14 -18.94 3.27
N VAL A 98 -1.67 -19.37 2.10
CA VAL A 98 -0.39 -18.92 1.54
C VAL A 98 -0.40 -17.42 1.28
N ALA A 99 -1.47 -16.88 0.70
CA ALA A 99 -1.61 -15.45 0.47
C ALA A 99 -1.63 -14.65 1.80
N PHE A 100 -2.29 -15.18 2.83
CA PHE A 100 -2.30 -14.58 4.17
C PHE A 100 -0.92 -14.62 4.84
N ALA A 101 -0.18 -15.72 4.73
CA ALA A 101 1.18 -15.83 5.23
C ALA A 101 2.11 -14.83 4.51
N ALA A 102 2.02 -14.73 3.18
CA ALA A 102 2.76 -13.75 2.38
C ALA A 102 2.38 -12.30 2.75
N PHE A 103 1.11 -12.03 3.01
CA PHE A 103 0.63 -10.71 3.44
C PHE A 103 1.24 -10.31 4.79
N ASN A 104 1.27 -11.24 5.75
CA ASN A 104 1.87 -11.00 7.06
C ASN A 104 3.39 -10.90 6.99
N HIS A 105 4.06 -11.68 6.11
CA HIS A 105 5.49 -11.56 5.90
C HIS A 105 5.87 -10.21 5.26
N ALA A 106 5.12 -9.76 4.26
CA ALA A 106 5.29 -8.43 3.67
C ALA A 106 4.98 -7.28 4.67
N ARG A 107 4.16 -7.56 5.71
CA ARG A 107 3.95 -6.64 6.82
C ARG A 107 5.16 -6.62 7.78
N GLY A 108 5.66 -7.80 8.15
CA GLY A 108 6.81 -7.97 9.03
C GLY A 108 8.10 -7.40 8.44
N ALA A 109 8.37 -7.61 7.15
CA ALA A 109 9.57 -7.08 6.49
C ALA A 109 9.65 -5.54 6.53
N ILE A 110 8.51 -4.86 6.49
CA ILE A 110 8.45 -3.40 6.64
C ILE A 110 8.70 -3.02 8.11
N GLU A 111 8.14 -3.73 9.07
CA GLU A 111 8.41 -3.52 10.50
C GLU A 111 9.90 -3.77 10.85
N THR A 112 10.53 -4.79 10.26
CA THR A 112 11.97 -5.08 10.40
C THR A 112 12.82 -4.01 9.71
N GLY A 113 12.45 -3.57 8.50
CA GLY A 113 13.14 -2.47 7.82
C GLY A 113 13.08 -1.16 8.60
N PHE A 114 11.94 -0.87 9.25
CA PHE A 114 11.84 0.26 10.18
C PHE A 114 12.72 0.06 11.42
N HIS A 115 12.86 -1.17 11.92
CA HIS A 115 13.76 -1.49 13.04
C HIS A 115 15.24 -1.36 12.67
N GLU A 116 15.64 -1.79 11.47
CA GLU A 116 16.99 -1.64 10.93
C GLU A 116 17.32 -0.18 10.67
N VAL A 117 16.40 0.57 10.06
CA VAL A 117 16.52 2.03 9.89
C VAL A 117 16.61 2.71 11.24
N ARG A 118 15.81 2.31 12.23
CA ARG A 118 15.88 2.84 13.60
C ARG A 118 17.20 2.51 14.28
N GLN A 119 17.71 1.29 14.15
CA GLN A 119 19.03 0.91 14.64
C GLN A 119 20.15 1.67 13.95
N ALA A 120 20.06 1.85 12.63
CA ALA A 120 21.01 2.66 11.87
C ALA A 120 20.96 4.14 12.29
N LEU A 121 19.77 4.69 12.55
CA LEU A 121 19.57 6.02 13.13
C LEU A 121 20.17 6.16 14.54
N GLU A 122 19.98 5.15 15.37
CA GLU A 122 20.51 5.11 16.73
C GLU A 122 22.04 4.92 16.74
N ALA A 123 22.60 4.22 15.75
CA ALA A 123 24.04 3.96 15.61
C ALA A 123 24.83 5.09 14.92
N ALA A 124 24.28 5.69 13.85
CA ALA A 124 24.92 6.77 13.10
C ALA A 124 24.77 8.14 13.78
N GLY A 125 23.79 8.26 14.69
CA GLY A 125 23.32 9.56 15.15
C GLY A 125 22.58 10.32 14.02
N PRO A 126 21.68 11.25 14.37
CA PRO A 126 20.87 11.95 13.37
C PRO A 126 21.69 12.71 12.31
N ALA A 127 22.86 13.22 12.68
CA ALA A 127 23.76 13.95 11.80
C ALA A 127 24.42 13.08 10.72
N GLY A 128 24.67 11.79 11.01
CA GLY A 128 25.28 10.85 10.06
C GLY A 128 24.33 10.45 8.93
N LEU A 129 23.03 10.27 9.25
CA LEU A 129 22.02 9.93 8.24
C LEU A 129 21.75 11.08 7.26
N LEU A 130 21.77 12.33 7.72
CA LEU A 130 21.58 13.50 6.86
C LEU A 130 22.74 13.68 5.85
N ALA A 131 23.92 13.11 6.15
CA ALA A 131 25.09 13.17 5.28
C ALA A 131 25.13 12.06 4.21
N GLU A 132 24.51 10.90 4.47
CA GLU A 132 24.49 9.76 3.53
C GLU A 132 23.24 9.68 2.66
N ILE A 133 22.16 10.41 2.99
CA ILE A 133 20.97 10.48 2.13
C ILE A 133 21.29 11.39 0.92
N PRO A 134 21.21 10.87 -0.32
CA PRO A 134 21.42 11.68 -1.51
C PRO A 134 20.52 12.92 -1.46
N ALA A 135 21.13 14.09 -1.58
CA ALA A 135 20.44 15.38 -1.57
C ALA A 135 19.47 15.59 -2.74
N ASP A 136 19.34 14.62 -3.63
CA ASP A 136 18.75 14.81 -4.93
C ASP A 136 17.26 14.42 -4.94
N SER A 137 16.45 15.35 -4.44
CA SER A 137 14.97 15.31 -4.52
C SER A 137 14.43 16.00 -5.79
N THR A 138 15.30 16.37 -6.74
CA THR A 138 14.87 17.06 -7.98
C THR A 138 14.14 16.14 -8.96
N ALA A 139 14.33 14.81 -8.83
CA ALA A 139 13.82 13.81 -9.77
C ALA A 139 12.29 13.77 -9.91
N PHE A 140 11.51 14.13 -8.88
CA PHE A 140 10.04 14.13 -8.97
C PHE A 140 9.51 15.38 -9.68
N LEU A 141 10.07 16.55 -9.38
CA LEU A 141 9.75 17.80 -10.09
C LEU A 141 10.22 17.72 -11.55
N GLU A 142 11.38 17.12 -11.80
CA GLU A 142 11.88 16.82 -13.15
C GLU A 142 11.05 15.78 -13.89
N GLN A 143 10.38 14.83 -13.20
CA GLN A 143 9.46 13.87 -13.82
C GLN A 143 8.13 14.49 -14.27
N ILE A 144 7.70 15.58 -13.63
CA ILE A 144 6.48 16.32 -14.00
C ILE A 144 6.81 17.41 -15.05
N ALA A 145 8.05 17.88 -15.09
CA ALA A 145 8.54 18.90 -16.02
C ALA A 145 8.59 18.54 -17.52
N PRO A 146 8.71 17.29 -18.02
CA PRO A 146 9.02 17.07 -19.43
C PRO A 146 7.79 17.23 -20.33
N GLU A 147 6.58 17.09 -19.79
CA GLU A 147 5.37 17.11 -20.61
C GLU A 147 4.32 18.10 -20.10
N ARG A 148 4.26 19.21 -20.85
CA ARG A 148 3.17 20.19 -21.02
C ARG A 148 3.29 21.47 -20.21
N GLU A 149 3.84 22.47 -20.89
CA GLU A 149 3.62 23.90 -20.66
C GLU A 149 2.14 24.17 -20.28
N GLY A 150 1.94 24.89 -19.16
CA GLY A 150 0.62 25.34 -18.69
C GLY A 150 0.19 24.65 -17.39
N LEU A 151 -0.61 23.58 -17.50
CA LEU A 151 -1.37 23.04 -16.36
C LEU A 151 -0.50 22.31 -15.31
N GLY A 152 0.51 21.54 -15.74
CA GLY A 152 1.37 20.78 -14.82
C GLY A 152 2.21 21.70 -13.94
N ARG A 153 2.74 22.78 -14.52
CA ARG A 153 3.50 23.80 -13.79
C ARG A 153 2.63 24.58 -12.81
N MET A 154 1.41 24.98 -13.21
CA MET A 154 0.46 25.64 -12.31
C MET A 154 0.07 24.75 -11.12
N LEU A 155 -0.08 23.44 -11.33
CA LEU A 155 -0.35 22.48 -10.26
C LEU A 155 0.86 22.33 -9.34
N ALA A 156 2.06 22.21 -9.90
CA ALA A 156 3.30 22.15 -9.13
C ALA A 156 3.48 23.41 -8.27
N ASP A 157 3.36 24.61 -8.85
CA ASP A 157 3.45 25.88 -8.13
C ASP A 157 2.42 25.98 -6.99
N ARG A 158 1.19 25.49 -7.23
CA ARG A 158 0.14 25.44 -6.20
C ARG A 158 0.45 24.46 -5.07
N LEU A 159 1.02 23.30 -5.39
CA LEU A 159 1.45 22.31 -4.39
C LEU A 159 2.61 22.87 -3.56
N VAL A 160 3.60 23.50 -4.19
CA VAL A 160 4.72 24.17 -3.51
C VAL A 160 4.20 25.30 -2.61
N ALA A 161 3.27 26.12 -3.09
CA ALA A 161 2.69 27.21 -2.30
C ALA A 161 1.92 26.70 -1.08
N SER A 162 1.07 25.68 -1.25
CA SER A 162 0.35 25.06 -0.13
C SER A 162 1.31 24.42 0.86
N PHE A 163 2.31 23.66 0.39
CA PHE A 163 3.31 23.06 1.26
C PHE A 163 4.06 24.13 2.08
N THR A 164 4.55 25.18 1.41
CA THR A 164 5.32 26.25 2.05
C THR A 164 4.53 27.00 3.11
N ALA A 165 3.22 27.20 2.88
CA ALA A 165 2.32 27.87 3.81
C ALA A 165 1.91 26.97 4.99
N ASP A 166 1.63 25.70 4.72
CA ASP A 166 0.96 24.81 5.68
C ASP A 166 1.94 23.98 6.51
N ALA A 167 3.06 23.53 5.93
CA ALA A 167 4.00 22.63 6.61
C ALA A 167 4.59 23.19 7.92
N PRO A 168 5.00 24.48 8.02
CA PRO A 168 5.50 25.05 9.28
C PRO A 168 4.47 24.98 10.41
N ASN A 169 3.21 25.31 10.09
CA ASN A 169 2.12 25.26 11.06
C ASN A 169 1.85 23.82 11.50
N ARG A 170 1.91 22.85 10.59
CA ARG A 170 1.76 21.43 10.92
C ARG A 170 2.87 20.89 11.81
N ILE A 171 4.11 21.31 11.60
CA ILE A 171 5.22 20.91 12.49
C ILE A 171 5.04 21.55 13.88
N GLN A 172 4.55 22.78 13.95
CA GLN A 172 4.21 23.42 15.22
C GLN A 172 3.06 22.70 15.95
N ASP A 173 1.97 22.39 15.24
CA ASP A 173 0.85 21.61 15.78
C ASP A 173 1.34 20.24 16.30
N LEU A 174 2.25 19.60 15.56
CA LEU A 174 2.84 18.31 15.91
C LEU A 174 3.67 18.41 17.20
N ARG A 175 4.49 19.46 17.35
CA ARG A 175 5.27 19.73 18.56
C ARG A 175 4.36 19.89 19.77
N GLU A 176 3.28 20.63 19.63
CA GLU A 176 2.32 20.81 20.72
C GLU A 176 1.61 19.51 21.11
N ALA A 177 1.19 18.72 20.11
CA ALA A 177 0.57 17.42 20.36
C ALA A 177 1.53 16.47 21.08
N VAL A 178 2.80 16.45 20.66
CA VAL A 178 3.86 15.65 21.30
C VAL A 178 4.10 16.12 22.73
N GLY A 179 4.25 17.43 22.96
CA GLY A 179 4.46 18.00 24.30
C GLY A 179 3.30 17.79 25.26
N ARG A 180 2.06 17.67 24.75
CA ARG A 180 0.87 17.29 25.54
C ARG A 180 0.73 15.78 25.75
N GLY A 181 1.58 14.96 25.13
CA GLY A 181 1.45 13.50 25.14
C GLY A 181 0.25 12.98 24.35
N ASP A 182 -0.33 13.80 23.46
CA ASP A 182 -1.51 13.46 22.66
C ASP A 182 -1.09 12.62 21.44
N ALA A 183 -1.01 11.31 21.67
CA ALA A 183 -0.64 10.32 20.66
C ALA A 183 -1.55 10.36 19.42
N GLU A 184 -2.84 10.60 19.59
CA GLU A 184 -3.80 10.53 18.50
C GLU A 184 -3.69 11.76 17.60
N ALA A 185 -3.56 12.96 18.20
CA ALA A 185 -3.27 14.17 17.43
C ALA A 185 -1.91 14.08 16.74
N ALA A 186 -0.87 13.65 17.45
CA ALA A 186 0.48 13.53 16.89
C ALA A 186 0.50 12.58 15.67
N GLN A 187 -0.17 11.42 15.78
CA GLN A 187 -0.30 10.47 14.66
C GLN A 187 -1.00 11.11 13.45
N ARG A 188 -2.14 11.78 13.65
CA ARG A 188 -2.90 12.40 12.53
C ARG A 188 -2.12 13.51 11.83
N ILE A 189 -1.44 14.35 12.60
CA ILE A 189 -0.67 15.47 12.05
C ILE A 189 0.54 14.94 11.28
N ALA A 190 1.27 13.99 11.86
CA ALA A 190 2.39 13.33 11.19
C ALA A 190 1.97 12.64 9.89
N GLN A 191 0.88 11.88 9.90
CA GLN A 191 0.32 11.23 8.70
C GLN A 191 -0.03 12.25 7.59
N THR A 192 -0.59 13.40 7.97
CA THR A 192 -0.90 14.49 7.03
C THR A 192 0.38 15.07 6.43
N LEU A 193 1.40 15.29 7.26
CA LEU A 193 2.69 15.82 6.84
C LEU A 193 3.41 14.87 5.87
N ILE A 194 3.36 13.56 6.10
CA ILE A 194 3.88 12.54 5.17
C ILE A 194 3.20 12.66 3.81
N GLY A 195 1.88 12.80 3.78
CA GLY A 195 1.11 12.98 2.54
C GLY A 195 1.54 14.23 1.77
N MET A 196 1.71 15.35 2.48
CA MET A 196 2.17 16.61 1.88
C MET A 196 3.60 16.49 1.31
N CYS A 197 4.52 15.87 2.07
CA CYS A 197 5.89 15.66 1.62
C CYS A 197 5.95 14.77 0.37
N GLY A 198 5.09 13.75 0.30
CA GLY A 198 4.97 12.87 -0.86
C GLY A 198 4.52 13.59 -2.14
N LEU A 199 3.73 14.66 -2.03
CA LEU A 199 3.28 15.45 -3.19
C LEU A 199 4.36 16.35 -3.79
N ILE A 200 5.43 16.64 -3.04
CA ILE A 200 6.51 17.53 -3.48
C ILE A 200 7.87 16.81 -3.56
N GLY A 201 7.92 15.51 -3.26
CA GLY A 201 9.15 14.72 -3.27
C GLY A 201 10.08 14.96 -2.07
N ALA A 202 9.60 15.55 -0.97
CA ALA A 202 10.39 15.82 0.23
C ALA A 202 10.59 14.54 1.09
N GLU A 203 11.26 13.54 0.52
CA GLU A 203 11.41 12.20 1.12
C GLU A 203 12.07 12.21 2.51
N PRO A 204 13.15 12.96 2.79
CA PRO A 204 13.77 12.95 4.11
C PRO A 204 12.82 13.50 5.20
N LEU A 205 12.08 14.57 4.88
CA LEU A 205 11.08 15.14 5.79
C LEU A 205 9.92 14.15 6.03
N ALA A 206 9.49 13.43 4.98
CA ALA A 206 8.48 12.38 5.10
C ALA A 206 8.92 11.24 6.03
N LYS A 207 10.20 10.83 5.95
CA LYS A 207 10.76 9.78 6.81
C LYS A 207 10.77 10.20 8.28
N LEU A 208 11.18 11.43 8.58
CA LEU A 208 11.15 11.97 9.94
C LEU A 208 9.71 12.03 10.50
N ALA A 209 8.76 12.48 9.68
CA ALA A 209 7.35 12.49 10.05
C ALA A 209 6.81 11.06 10.30
N ALA A 210 7.23 10.08 9.49
CA ALA A 210 6.86 8.67 9.68
C ALA A 210 7.41 8.07 10.99
N LEU A 211 8.59 8.49 11.44
CA LEU A 211 9.13 8.07 12.74
C LEU A 211 8.28 8.61 13.90
N VAL A 212 7.85 9.87 13.82
CA VAL A 212 6.92 10.47 14.81
C VAL A 212 5.57 9.74 14.80
N GLU A 213 5.01 9.47 13.61
CA GLU A 213 3.75 8.73 13.48
C GLU A 213 3.85 7.33 14.11
N ALA A 214 4.96 6.61 13.87
CA ALA A 214 5.18 5.28 14.41
C ALA A 214 5.25 5.29 15.94
N ASP A 215 6.01 6.22 16.54
CA ASP A 215 6.11 6.35 18.00
C ASP A 215 4.76 6.78 18.61
N ALA A 216 4.03 7.67 17.96
CA ALA A 216 2.69 8.06 18.37
C ALA A 216 1.70 6.87 18.35
N ARG A 217 1.70 6.08 17.27
CA ARG A 217 0.87 4.86 17.14
C ARG A 217 1.17 3.82 18.21
N LEU A 218 2.42 3.73 18.65
CA LEU A 218 2.86 2.85 19.74
C LEU A 218 2.64 3.45 21.14
N LYS A 219 2.00 4.62 21.25
CA LYS A 219 1.81 5.39 22.49
C LYS A 219 3.12 5.75 23.19
N ARG A 220 4.18 5.95 22.42
CA ARG A 220 5.54 6.33 22.87
C ARG A 220 5.85 7.78 22.52
N VAL A 221 4.89 8.68 22.73
CA VAL A 221 4.95 10.07 22.27
C VAL A 221 6.18 10.82 22.79
N GLY A 222 6.62 10.56 24.03
CA GLY A 222 7.85 11.15 24.56
C GLY A 222 9.13 10.76 23.80
N GLN A 223 9.14 9.63 23.08
CA GLN A 223 10.26 9.27 22.20
C GLN A 223 10.26 10.07 20.89
N ALA A 224 9.11 10.63 20.50
CA ALA A 224 8.99 11.40 19.27
C ALA A 224 9.64 12.79 19.37
N GLU A 225 9.88 13.31 20.59
CA GLU A 225 10.52 14.61 20.82
C GLU A 225 11.88 14.72 20.13
N ARG A 226 12.65 13.62 20.09
CA ARG A 226 13.98 13.57 19.45
C ARG A 226 13.97 13.83 17.95
N TYR A 227 12.82 13.73 17.30
CA TYR A 227 12.67 13.96 15.86
C TYR A 227 12.18 15.37 15.53
N LEU A 228 11.64 16.12 16.50
CA LEU A 228 11.03 17.42 16.25
C LEU A 228 12.04 18.47 15.80
N GLU A 229 13.23 18.50 16.40
CA GLU A 229 14.30 19.42 15.97
C GLU A 229 14.79 19.10 14.55
N HIS A 230 14.85 17.82 14.20
CA HIS A 230 15.26 17.37 12.87
C HIS A 230 14.21 17.71 11.80
N LEU A 231 12.93 17.68 12.17
CA LEU A 231 11.83 18.12 11.31
C LEU A 231 11.97 19.61 10.94
N ASP A 232 12.37 20.47 11.87
CA ASP A 232 12.57 21.90 11.58
C ASP A 232 13.74 22.13 10.62
N VAL A 233 14.87 21.46 10.87
CA VAL A 233 16.08 21.57 10.03
C VAL A 233 15.78 21.12 8.61
N GLU A 234 15.11 19.97 8.47
CA GLU A 234 14.79 19.43 7.15
C GLU A 234 13.70 20.26 6.45
N LEU A 235 12.72 20.79 7.17
CA LEU A 235 11.75 21.72 6.59
C LEU A 235 12.45 22.98 6.03
N ALA A 236 13.39 23.55 6.78
CA ALA A 236 14.15 24.72 6.32
C ALA A 236 14.96 24.41 5.06
N ARG A 237 15.55 23.21 4.96
CA ARG A 237 16.25 22.74 3.77
C ARG A 237 15.31 22.60 2.57
N VAL A 238 14.19 21.90 2.74
CA VAL A 238 13.19 21.72 1.68
C VAL A 238 12.67 23.08 1.20
N GLN A 239 12.38 24.01 2.11
CA GLN A 239 11.94 25.37 1.75
C GLN A 239 13.02 26.16 0.99
N ALA A 240 14.30 25.94 1.27
CA ALA A 240 15.39 26.57 0.53
C ALA A 240 15.54 25.99 -0.88
N GLU A 241 15.35 24.67 -1.03
CA GLU A 241 15.37 23.99 -2.34
C GLU A 241 14.19 24.39 -3.21
N LEU A 242 12.98 24.52 -2.66
CA LEU A 242 11.78 24.94 -3.38
C LEU A 242 11.81 26.40 -3.87
N LYS A 243 12.74 27.22 -3.37
CA LYS A 243 12.92 28.62 -3.78
C LYS A 243 13.95 28.81 -4.90
N ARG A 244 14.71 27.77 -5.25
CA ARG A 244 15.71 27.81 -6.34
C ARG A 244 15.05 27.67 -7.70
#